data_AF-A0A2M9A9E2-F1
#
_entry.id   AF-A0A2M9A9E2-F1
#
_cell.length_a   1.000
_cell.length_b   1.000
_cell.length_c   1.000
_cell.angle_alpha   90.00
_cell.angle_beta   90.00
_cell.angle_gamma   90.00
#
_symmetry.space_group_name_H-M   'P 1'
#
loop_
_entity.id
_entity.type
_entity.pdbx_description
1 polymer ?
#
loop_
_entity_poly.entity_id
_entity_poly.type
_entity_poly.pdbx_seq_one_letter_code
_entity_poly.pdbx_strand_id
1 'polypeptide(L)'
;MKQKNRSLALLVLFASILLGCEETVKDADGNSYRVVSIGEQTWMAENLKLKTDDSYCYDNKEENCKKYGRLYKHSAAKYACPAKWRLPTDEDWNKLVYALGGPKIGIEKLKTKKGWKENKNGTDEYGFGMFPGGEMEACELFMDMRYAEADYWATVDPTFNGFGKRAAFWHADGYVYIFDYFGKAEFSSVDLDEDCHRAEARYVRCIKDE
;
A
#
# COMPACT_ATOMS: atom_id res chain seq x y z
N MET A 1 52.97 51.87 -28.76
CA MET A 1 52.79 50.67 -27.92
C MET A 1 51.55 50.88 -27.03
N LYS A 2 50.43 50.21 -27.31
CA LYS A 2 49.25 50.20 -26.44
C LYS A 2 48.72 48.77 -26.37
N GLN A 3 48.95 48.13 -25.23
CA GLN A 3 48.56 46.76 -24.93
C GLN A 3 47.08 46.76 -24.54
N LYS A 4 46.21 46.15 -25.36
CA LYS A 4 44.80 45.94 -25.04
C LYS A 4 44.68 44.78 -24.06
N ASN A 5 44.35 45.08 -22.81
CA ASN A 5 43.92 44.08 -21.83
C ASN A 5 42.66 43.38 -22.33
N ARG A 6 42.75 42.08 -22.58
CA ARG A 6 41.59 41.21 -22.80
C ARG A 6 41.20 40.61 -21.45
N SER A 7 40.13 41.13 -20.84
CA SER A 7 39.49 40.47 -19.70
C SER A 7 38.91 39.14 -20.15
N LEU A 8 39.41 38.04 -19.58
CA LEU A 8 38.88 36.70 -19.74
C LEU A 8 37.74 36.54 -18.72
N ALA A 9 36.49 36.63 -19.17
CA ALA A 9 35.34 36.31 -18.33
C ALA A 9 35.28 34.79 -18.13
N LEU A 10 35.59 34.34 -16.91
CA LEU A 10 35.43 32.95 -16.50
C LEU A 10 33.93 32.67 -16.30
N LEU A 11 33.29 32.06 -17.28
CA LEU A 11 31.93 31.52 -17.16
C LEU A 11 31.99 30.25 -16.32
N VAL A 12 31.73 30.38 -15.01
CA VAL A 12 31.47 29.23 -14.13
C VAL A 12 30.06 28.73 -14.44
N LEU A 13 29.96 27.71 -15.30
CA LEU A 13 28.75 26.91 -15.44
C LEU A 13 28.53 26.16 -14.12
N PHE A 14 27.67 26.70 -13.26
CA PHE A 14 27.06 25.91 -12.19
C PHE A 14 26.15 24.88 -12.86
N ALA A 15 26.69 23.73 -13.20
CA ALA A 15 25.87 22.53 -13.35
C ALA A 15 25.30 22.24 -11.96
N SER A 16 24.09 22.71 -11.70
CA SER A 16 23.29 22.23 -10.59
C SER A 16 22.98 20.77 -10.87
N ILE A 17 23.86 19.88 -10.41
CA ILE A 17 23.52 18.47 -10.27
C ILE A 17 22.39 18.47 -9.25
N LEU A 18 21.16 18.38 -9.77
CA LEU A 18 20.02 17.93 -9.00
C LEU A 18 20.34 16.48 -8.62
N LEU A 19 21.13 16.30 -7.56
CA LEU A 19 21.05 15.12 -6.74
C LEU A 19 19.64 15.16 -6.17
N GLY A 20 18.67 14.64 -6.94
CA GLY A 20 17.38 14.27 -6.41
C GLY A 20 17.68 13.29 -5.29
N CYS A 21 17.64 13.77 -4.05
CA CYS A 21 17.59 12.88 -2.91
C CYS A 21 16.25 12.17 -3.08
N GLU A 22 16.28 10.90 -3.47
CA GLU A 22 15.08 10.07 -3.45
C GLU A 22 14.58 10.11 -2.01
N GLU A 23 13.51 10.89 -1.76
CA GLU A 23 12.97 11.04 -0.42
C GLU A 23 12.53 9.64 0.01
N THR A 24 13.10 9.18 1.13
CA THR A 24 12.75 7.90 1.72
C THR A 24 12.28 8.14 3.14
N VAL A 25 11.30 7.35 3.56
CA VAL A 25 10.89 7.25 4.96
C VAL A 25 11.51 5.99 5.56
N LYS A 26 11.86 6.04 6.85
CA LYS A 26 12.35 4.88 7.59
C LYS A 26 11.39 4.50 8.71
N ASP A 27 11.21 3.20 8.94
CA ASP A 27 10.50 2.69 10.12
C ASP A 27 11.45 2.47 11.31
N ALA A 28 10.91 1.96 12.42
CA ALA A 28 11.64 1.69 13.65
C ALA A 28 12.71 0.59 13.52
N ASP A 29 12.57 -0.33 12.57
CA ASP A 29 13.55 -1.38 12.26
C ASP A 29 14.63 -0.91 11.29
N GLY A 30 14.54 0.35 10.80
CA GLY A 30 15.47 0.94 9.85
C GLY A 30 15.21 0.55 8.39
N ASN A 31 14.09 -0.13 8.09
CA ASN A 31 13.69 -0.36 6.71
C ASN A 31 13.43 1.00 6.05
N SER A 32 13.97 1.19 4.85
CA SER A 32 13.76 2.40 4.06
C SER A 32 12.75 2.14 2.95
N TYR A 33 11.89 3.12 2.70
CA TYR A 33 10.81 3.03 1.73
C TYR A 33 10.81 4.26 0.85
N ARG A 34 10.67 4.05 -0.46
CA ARG A 34 10.45 5.15 -1.41
C ARG A 34 9.10 5.84 -1.15
N VAL A 35 9.01 7.10 -1.53
CA VAL A 35 7.77 7.89 -1.47
C VAL A 35 7.43 8.44 -2.86
N VAL A 36 6.15 8.67 -3.11
CA VAL A 36 5.64 9.24 -4.36
C VAL A 36 4.58 10.30 -4.08
N SER A 37 4.61 11.40 -4.84
CA SER A 37 3.57 12.41 -4.82
C SER A 37 2.56 12.11 -5.93
N ILE A 38 1.28 11.98 -5.57
CA ILE A 38 0.19 11.75 -6.52
C ILE A 38 -0.95 12.71 -6.18
N GLY A 39 -1.26 13.61 -7.11
CA GLY A 39 -2.12 14.76 -6.81
C GLY A 39 -1.49 15.61 -5.72
N GLU A 40 -2.25 15.90 -4.67
CA GLU A 40 -1.82 16.68 -3.51
C GLU A 40 -1.21 15.81 -2.39
N GLN A 41 -1.34 14.48 -2.50
CA GLN A 41 -0.96 13.54 -1.45
C GLN A 41 0.44 12.97 -1.65
N THR A 42 1.15 12.72 -0.55
CA THR A 42 2.43 11.98 -0.54
C THR A 42 2.27 10.61 0.08
N TRP A 43 2.54 9.56 -0.69
CA TRP A 43 2.32 8.17 -0.34
C TRP A 43 3.63 7.38 -0.23
N MET A 44 3.65 6.35 0.63
CA MET A 44 4.67 5.31 0.52
C MET A 44 4.49 4.51 -0.77
N ALA A 45 5.58 4.29 -1.50
CA ALA A 45 5.61 3.50 -2.73
C ALA A 45 5.90 2.00 -2.48
N GLU A 46 5.99 1.61 -1.21
CA GLU A 46 6.18 0.24 -0.75
C GLU A 46 5.30 -0.06 0.47
N ASN A 47 4.91 -1.32 0.64
CA ASN A 47 4.15 -1.76 1.81
C ASN A 47 5.09 -1.82 2.99
N LEU A 48 4.56 -1.53 4.18
CA LEU A 48 5.34 -1.53 5.40
C LEU A 48 5.92 -2.94 5.69
N LYS A 49 7.19 -2.98 6.07
CA LYS A 49 8.00 -4.16 6.40
C LYS A 49 8.36 -4.26 7.89
N LEU A 50 7.90 -3.33 8.73
CA LEU A 50 8.11 -3.29 10.18
C LEU A 50 7.64 -4.58 10.86
N LYS A 51 8.54 -5.28 11.57
CA LYS A 51 8.16 -6.51 12.26
C LYS A 51 7.46 -6.19 13.58
N THR A 52 6.27 -6.76 13.75
CA THR A 52 5.49 -6.77 14.99
C THR A 52 4.98 -8.19 15.30
N ASP A 53 4.55 -8.44 16.53
CA ASP A 53 4.01 -9.74 16.94
C ASP A 53 2.74 -10.13 16.14
N ASP A 54 1.95 -9.12 15.73
CA ASP A 54 0.73 -9.27 14.93
C ASP A 54 0.96 -8.92 13.45
N SER A 55 2.14 -9.26 12.93
CA SER A 55 2.47 -9.11 11.51
C SER A 55 3.09 -10.35 10.88
N TYR A 56 2.67 -10.65 9.65
CA TYR A 56 2.94 -11.91 8.98
C TYR A 56 3.50 -11.69 7.58
N CYS A 57 4.36 -12.61 7.14
CA CYS A 57 4.64 -12.75 5.72
C CYS A 57 3.55 -13.62 5.10
N TYR A 58 3.09 -13.26 3.91
CA TYR A 58 2.21 -14.15 3.15
C TYR A 58 2.84 -15.55 3.03
N ASP A 59 2.06 -16.62 3.25
CA ASP A 59 2.52 -18.02 3.30
C ASP A 59 3.60 -18.31 4.35
N ASN A 60 3.81 -17.42 5.34
CA ASN A 60 4.92 -17.49 6.29
C ASN A 60 6.31 -17.51 5.62
N LYS A 61 6.44 -16.90 4.43
CA LYS A 61 7.66 -16.87 3.62
C LYS A 61 8.35 -15.52 3.69
N GLU A 62 9.57 -15.47 4.22
CA GLU A 62 10.31 -14.20 4.40
C GLU A 62 10.57 -13.45 3.08
N GLU A 63 10.73 -14.16 1.96
CA GLU A 63 10.84 -13.55 0.64
C GLU A 63 9.58 -12.75 0.24
N ASN A 64 8.41 -13.15 0.72
CA ASN A 64 7.16 -12.43 0.49
C ASN A 64 7.13 -11.14 1.31
N CYS A 65 7.64 -11.15 2.54
CA CYS A 65 7.81 -9.91 3.32
C CYS A 65 8.69 -8.89 2.61
N LYS A 66 9.83 -9.35 2.05
CA LYS A 66 10.76 -8.47 1.33
C LYS A 66 10.15 -7.87 0.07
N LYS A 67 9.35 -8.64 -0.65
CA LYS A 67 8.78 -8.24 -1.94
C LYS A 67 7.46 -7.49 -1.83
N TYR A 68 6.58 -7.92 -0.94
CA TYR A 68 5.20 -7.45 -0.83
C TYR A 68 4.92 -6.67 0.45
N GLY A 69 5.87 -6.59 1.39
CA GLY A 69 5.64 -6.09 2.74
C GLY A 69 5.02 -7.13 3.66
N ARG A 70 4.70 -6.71 4.88
CA ARG A 70 4.03 -7.56 5.87
C ARG A 70 2.52 -7.30 5.86
N LEU A 71 1.77 -8.35 6.16
CA LEU A 71 0.35 -8.27 6.52
C LEU A 71 0.27 -7.99 8.02
N TYR A 72 -0.58 -7.06 8.46
CA TYR A 72 -0.74 -6.69 9.87
C TYR A 72 -2.18 -6.96 10.28
N LYS A 73 -2.43 -7.40 11.52
CA LYS A 73 -3.77 -7.23 12.09
C LYS A 73 -4.08 -5.74 12.26
N HIS A 74 -5.36 -5.37 12.27
CA HIS A 74 -5.75 -3.95 12.38
C HIS A 74 -5.18 -3.28 13.63
N SER A 75 -5.15 -3.99 14.76
CA SER A 75 -4.56 -3.53 16.03
C SER A 75 -3.11 -3.07 15.90
N ALA A 76 -2.29 -3.80 15.15
CA ALA A 76 -0.91 -3.42 14.86
C ALA A 76 -0.84 -2.33 13.78
N ALA A 77 -1.67 -2.42 12.74
CA ALA A 77 -1.69 -1.48 11.62
C ALA A 77 -1.88 -0.03 12.07
N LYS A 78 -2.74 0.22 13.07
CA LYS A 78 -3.01 1.56 13.63
C LYS A 78 -1.75 2.31 14.08
N TYR A 79 -0.72 1.60 14.50
CA TYR A 79 0.48 2.17 15.12
C TYR A 79 1.77 1.87 14.34
N ALA A 80 1.66 1.22 13.18
CA ALA A 80 2.83 0.73 12.45
C ALA A 80 3.50 1.80 11.59
N CYS A 81 2.77 2.85 11.19
CA CYS A 81 3.32 3.89 10.33
C CYS A 81 4.41 4.73 11.04
N PRO A 82 5.49 5.09 10.32
CA PRO A 82 6.54 5.95 10.88
C PRO A 82 6.03 7.32 11.37
N ALA A 83 6.80 8.01 12.20
CA ALA A 83 6.42 9.35 12.66
C ALA A 83 6.19 10.32 11.48
N LYS A 84 5.12 11.13 11.56
CA LYS A 84 4.61 12.00 10.47
C LYS A 84 4.03 11.24 9.26
N TRP A 85 3.77 9.95 9.44
CA TRP A 85 3.03 9.12 8.51
C TRP A 85 1.92 8.43 9.27
N ARG A 86 0.80 8.20 8.59
CA ARG A 86 -0.38 7.59 9.18
C ARG A 86 -0.98 6.55 8.25
N LEU A 87 -1.82 5.69 8.83
CA LEU A 87 -2.68 4.82 8.06
C LEU A 87 -3.68 5.71 7.27
N PRO A 88 -3.94 5.42 5.99
CA PRO A 88 -4.86 6.20 5.18
C PRO A 88 -6.30 5.99 5.65
N THR A 89 -7.13 6.99 5.44
CA THR A 89 -8.58 6.94 5.57
C THR A 89 -9.22 6.58 4.23
N ASP A 90 -10.53 6.33 4.22
CA ASP A 90 -11.27 6.19 2.96
C ASP A 90 -11.18 7.45 2.07
N GLU A 91 -11.22 8.65 2.68
CA GLU A 91 -11.08 9.90 1.95
C GLU A 91 -9.72 9.99 1.25
N ASP A 92 -8.65 9.48 1.87
CA ASP A 92 -7.32 9.51 1.26
C ASP A 92 -7.26 8.65 0.00
N TRP A 93 -7.79 7.42 0.06
CA TRP A 93 -7.84 6.52 -1.09
C TRP A 93 -8.71 7.08 -2.19
N ASN A 94 -9.86 7.66 -1.85
CA ASN A 94 -10.74 8.31 -2.82
C ASN A 94 -10.03 9.46 -3.52
N LYS A 95 -9.39 10.38 -2.79
CA LYS A 95 -8.59 11.47 -3.38
C LYS A 95 -7.53 10.92 -4.34
N LEU A 96 -6.82 9.87 -3.94
CA LEU A 96 -5.80 9.23 -4.77
C LEU A 96 -6.39 8.72 -6.09
N VAL A 97 -7.45 7.89 -6.06
CA VAL A 97 -7.99 7.32 -7.30
C VAL A 97 -8.67 8.36 -8.19
N TYR A 98 -9.31 9.38 -7.62
CA TYR A 98 -9.94 10.45 -8.41
C TYR A 98 -8.92 11.41 -9.02
N ALA A 99 -7.79 11.70 -8.35
CA ALA A 99 -6.68 12.43 -8.94
C ALA A 99 -6.10 11.73 -10.18
N LEU A 100 -6.31 10.41 -10.30
CA LEU A 100 -5.84 9.57 -11.40
C LEU A 100 -6.88 9.32 -12.50
N GLY A 101 -8.02 10.01 -12.48
CA GLY A 101 -9.08 9.87 -13.47
C GLY A 101 -10.21 8.91 -13.06
N GLY A 102 -10.37 8.64 -11.76
CA GLY A 102 -11.44 7.84 -11.19
C GLY A 102 -11.07 6.36 -11.00
N PRO A 103 -11.88 5.58 -10.28
CA PRO A 103 -11.49 4.25 -9.76
C PRO A 103 -10.90 3.31 -10.80
N LYS A 104 -11.59 3.06 -11.92
CA LYS A 104 -11.12 2.09 -12.93
C LYS A 104 -9.75 2.47 -13.53
N ILE A 105 -9.58 3.74 -13.90
CA ILE A 105 -8.35 4.25 -14.54
C ILE A 105 -7.24 4.37 -13.48
N GLY A 106 -7.57 4.92 -12.31
CA GLY A 106 -6.63 5.09 -11.21
C GLY A 106 -6.04 3.77 -10.74
N ILE A 107 -6.87 2.73 -10.58
CA ILE A 107 -6.40 1.40 -10.18
C ILE A 107 -5.43 0.82 -11.22
N GLU A 108 -5.75 0.93 -12.51
CA GLU A 108 -4.84 0.50 -13.58
C GLU A 108 -3.48 1.22 -13.50
N LYS A 109 -3.49 2.52 -13.19
CA LYS A 109 -2.29 3.36 -13.02
C LYS A 109 -1.45 3.02 -11.78
N LEU A 110 -2.08 2.51 -10.71
CA LEU A 110 -1.39 2.16 -9.46
C LEU A 110 -0.83 0.74 -9.45
N LYS A 111 -1.49 -0.20 -10.15
CA LYS A 111 -1.10 -1.61 -10.22
C LYS A 111 0.28 -1.78 -10.85
N THR A 112 1.09 -2.65 -10.26
CA THR A 112 2.41 -3.00 -10.82
C THR A 112 2.33 -3.58 -12.23
N LYS A 113 3.38 -3.33 -13.01
CA LYS A 113 3.56 -3.87 -14.39
C LYS A 113 3.70 -5.40 -14.46
N LYS A 114 3.80 -6.07 -13.32
CA LYS A 114 3.99 -7.52 -13.20
C LYS A 114 3.37 -8.06 -11.91
N GLY A 115 3.17 -9.38 -11.88
CA GLY A 115 2.73 -10.13 -10.69
C GLY A 115 1.22 -10.37 -10.63
N TRP A 116 0.42 -9.61 -11.39
CA TRP A 116 -1.02 -9.84 -11.48
C TRP A 116 -1.30 -11.01 -12.42
N LYS A 117 -2.09 -11.98 -11.95
CA LYS A 117 -2.51 -13.15 -12.72
C LYS A 117 -3.34 -12.73 -13.94
N GLU A 118 -3.48 -13.65 -14.89
CA GLU A 118 -4.29 -13.48 -16.11
C GLU A 118 -3.85 -12.27 -16.97
N ASN A 119 -2.57 -11.89 -16.88
CA ASN A 119 -2.00 -10.72 -17.58
C ASN A 119 -2.73 -9.40 -17.28
N LYS A 120 -3.38 -9.30 -16.10
CA LYS A 120 -4.09 -8.10 -15.67
C LYS A 120 -3.18 -7.14 -14.90
N ASN A 121 -1.96 -6.97 -15.38
CA ASN A 121 -1.03 -6.00 -14.82
C ASN A 121 -1.53 -4.57 -15.07
N GLY A 122 -1.08 -3.64 -14.23
CA GLY A 122 -1.28 -2.21 -14.46
C GLY A 122 -0.10 -1.56 -15.16
N THR A 123 -0.10 -0.23 -15.15
CA THR A 123 0.96 0.58 -15.76
C THR A 123 1.97 1.09 -14.74
N ASP A 124 1.64 1.11 -13.44
CA ASP A 124 2.46 1.67 -12.36
C ASP A 124 3.04 3.06 -12.73
N GLU A 125 2.20 3.91 -13.32
CA GLU A 125 2.61 5.14 -14.01
C GLU A 125 3.35 6.12 -13.07
N TYR A 126 3.00 6.08 -11.79
CA TYR A 126 3.54 6.95 -10.75
C TYR A 126 4.54 6.24 -9.82
N GLY A 127 4.83 4.95 -10.08
CA GLY A 127 5.74 4.16 -9.24
C GLY A 127 5.21 3.83 -7.85
N PHE A 128 3.88 3.84 -7.67
CA PHE A 128 3.19 3.52 -6.42
C PHE A 128 3.43 2.06 -6.00
N GLY A 129 3.63 1.15 -6.95
CA GLY A 129 4.07 -0.21 -6.65
C GLY A 129 3.01 -1.08 -5.96
N MET A 130 1.76 -1.01 -6.40
CA MET A 130 0.68 -1.88 -5.88
C MET A 130 0.83 -3.31 -6.42
N PHE A 131 1.54 -4.15 -5.66
CA PHE A 131 1.68 -5.57 -5.93
C PHE A 131 0.48 -6.38 -5.41
N PRO A 132 0.09 -7.47 -6.10
CA PRO A 132 -1.01 -8.34 -5.69
C PRO A 132 -0.54 -9.38 -4.65
N GLY A 133 -0.22 -8.91 -3.45
CA GLY A 133 0.34 -9.72 -2.39
C GLY A 133 -0.66 -10.60 -1.64
N GLY A 134 -1.96 -10.56 -1.98
CA GLY A 134 -3.01 -11.29 -1.26
C GLY A 134 -3.35 -10.68 0.10
N GLU A 135 -3.88 -11.51 0.99
CA GLU A 135 -4.35 -11.14 2.33
C GLU A 135 -4.41 -12.39 3.24
N MET A 136 -4.71 -12.18 4.53
CA MET A 136 -4.99 -13.26 5.48
C MET A 136 -6.42 -13.11 6.01
N GLU A 137 -7.31 -14.03 5.66
CA GLU A 137 -8.73 -14.05 6.02
C GLU A 137 -8.97 -15.04 7.14
N ALA A 138 -9.93 -14.73 8.02
CA ALA A 138 -10.31 -15.56 9.15
C ALA A 138 -11.83 -15.59 9.40
N CYS A 139 -12.61 -14.90 8.56
CA CYS A 139 -14.07 -14.91 8.58
C CYS A 139 -14.60 -15.70 7.40
N GLU A 140 -15.50 -16.64 7.66
CA GLU A 140 -16.30 -17.30 6.63
C GLU A 140 -17.78 -17.15 6.94
N LEU A 141 -18.58 -16.90 5.90
CA LEU A 141 -20.04 -16.94 5.99
C LEU A 141 -20.48 -18.40 6.06
N PHE A 142 -21.04 -18.80 7.20
CA PHE A 142 -21.71 -20.09 7.31
C PHE A 142 -23.22 -19.89 7.22
N MET A 143 -23.83 -20.56 6.24
CA MET A 143 -25.27 -20.79 6.21
C MET A 143 -25.58 -22.02 7.08
N ASP A 144 -26.29 -21.85 8.19
CA ASP A 144 -26.84 -23.02 8.90
C ASP A 144 -27.98 -23.60 8.05
N MET A 145 -27.73 -24.71 7.36
CA MET A 145 -28.76 -25.38 6.54
C MET A 145 -30.01 -25.83 7.31
N ARG A 146 -30.01 -25.78 8.65
CA ARG A 146 -31.19 -26.04 9.49
C ARG A 146 -32.09 -24.82 9.64
N TYR A 147 -31.56 -23.61 9.40
CA TYR A 147 -32.28 -22.35 9.48
C TYR A 147 -31.93 -21.54 8.23
N ALA A 148 -32.80 -21.54 7.22
CA ALA A 148 -32.58 -20.95 5.91
C ALA A 148 -32.23 -19.43 5.89
N GLU A 149 -32.13 -18.78 7.05
CA GLU A 149 -31.94 -17.33 7.21
C GLU A 149 -30.88 -16.95 8.26
N ALA A 150 -30.18 -17.92 8.88
CA ALA A 150 -29.14 -17.61 9.86
C ALA A 150 -27.76 -17.61 9.18
N ASP A 151 -27.39 -16.46 8.61
CA ASP A 151 -26.00 -16.16 8.25
C ASP A 151 -25.27 -15.71 9.53
N TYR A 152 -24.22 -16.44 9.92
CA TYR A 152 -23.31 -15.98 10.97
C TYR A 152 -21.86 -16.09 10.50
N TRP A 153 -21.07 -15.10 10.89
CA TRP A 153 -19.63 -15.10 10.68
C TRP A 153 -18.96 -16.01 11.68
N ALA A 154 -18.44 -17.15 11.23
CA ALA A 154 -17.63 -17.98 12.12
C ALA A 154 -16.16 -17.60 12.00
N THR A 155 -15.49 -17.60 13.14
CA THR A 155 -14.02 -17.56 13.17
C THR A 155 -13.50 -18.91 12.68
N VAL A 156 -12.69 -18.88 11.62
CA VAL A 156 -11.94 -20.04 11.14
C VAL A 156 -10.44 -19.83 11.38
N ASP A 157 -9.66 -20.90 11.24
CA ASP A 157 -8.21 -20.77 11.26
C ASP A 157 -7.78 -19.80 10.14
N PRO A 158 -6.95 -18.76 10.44
CA PRO A 158 -6.59 -17.78 9.44
C PRO A 158 -5.88 -18.42 8.24
N THR A 159 -6.33 -18.10 7.03
CA THR A 159 -5.76 -18.61 5.78
C THR A 159 -5.27 -17.48 4.87
N PHE A 160 -4.23 -17.77 4.09
CA PHE A 160 -3.67 -16.83 3.13
C PHE A 160 -4.37 -16.98 1.77
N ASN A 161 -4.97 -15.90 1.28
CA ASN A 161 -5.76 -15.91 0.04
C ASN A 161 -5.37 -14.78 -0.92
N GLY A 162 -5.85 -14.89 -2.17
CA GLY A 162 -5.75 -13.78 -3.13
C GLY A 162 -4.35 -13.52 -3.72
N PHE A 163 -3.34 -14.37 -3.50
CA PHE A 163 -2.01 -14.16 -4.08
C PHE A 163 -2.02 -14.05 -5.61
N GLY A 164 -1.42 -12.98 -6.13
CA GLY A 164 -1.42 -12.65 -7.55
C GLY A 164 -2.75 -12.10 -8.07
N LYS A 165 -3.78 -12.00 -7.21
CA LYS A 165 -5.14 -11.61 -7.56
C LYS A 165 -5.63 -10.36 -6.84
N ARG A 166 -5.19 -10.14 -5.60
CA ARG A 166 -5.67 -9.05 -4.74
C ARG A 166 -4.51 -8.29 -4.12
N ALA A 167 -4.72 -7.00 -3.94
CA ALA A 167 -3.94 -6.15 -3.04
C ALA A 167 -4.93 -5.54 -2.04
N ALA A 168 -4.79 -5.89 -0.77
CA ALA A 168 -5.75 -5.51 0.25
C ALA A 168 -5.08 -4.69 1.36
N PHE A 169 -5.69 -3.56 1.71
CA PHE A 169 -5.08 -2.53 2.56
C PHE A 169 -6.01 -2.14 3.70
N TRP A 170 -5.43 -1.94 4.89
CA TRP A 170 -6.17 -1.37 6.02
C TRP A 170 -6.38 0.13 5.86
N HIS A 171 -7.52 0.59 6.37
CA HIS A 171 -7.77 1.99 6.67
C HIS A 171 -7.73 2.28 8.18
N ALA A 172 -7.52 3.55 8.53
CA ALA A 172 -7.55 4.04 9.91
C ALA A 172 -8.91 3.85 10.62
N ASP A 173 -10.00 3.94 9.86
CA ASP A 173 -11.39 3.87 10.32
C ASP A 173 -11.94 2.42 10.43
N GLY A 174 -11.10 1.40 10.21
CA GLY A 174 -11.52 0.00 10.31
C GLY A 174 -12.10 -0.58 9.02
N TYR A 175 -12.00 0.14 7.91
CA TYR A 175 -12.38 -0.35 6.60
C TYR A 175 -11.20 -1.03 5.89
N VAL A 176 -11.53 -1.85 4.89
CA VAL A 176 -10.55 -2.47 4.00
C VAL A 176 -10.81 -2.04 2.57
N TYR A 177 -9.73 -1.67 1.88
CA TYR A 177 -9.75 -1.52 0.43
C TYR A 177 -9.14 -2.74 -0.23
N ILE A 178 -9.92 -3.43 -1.05
CA ILE A 178 -9.45 -4.58 -1.84
C ILE A 178 -9.44 -4.20 -3.31
N PHE A 179 -8.24 -4.21 -3.90
CA PHE A 179 -8.05 -4.05 -5.32
C PHE A 179 -7.89 -5.41 -5.97
N ASP A 180 -8.81 -5.77 -6.86
CA ASP A 180 -8.76 -7.04 -7.57
C ASP A 180 -8.06 -6.92 -8.93
N TYR A 181 -7.78 -8.08 -9.52
CA TYR A 181 -7.17 -8.13 -10.84
C TYR A 181 -8.12 -7.72 -11.98
N PHE A 182 -9.44 -7.67 -11.76
CA PHE A 182 -10.40 -7.13 -12.74
C PHE A 182 -10.43 -5.60 -12.77
N GLY A 183 -9.72 -4.93 -11.87
CA GLY A 183 -9.73 -3.48 -11.74
C GLY A 183 -10.95 -2.97 -11.00
N LYS A 184 -11.61 -3.84 -10.22
CA LYS A 184 -12.63 -3.44 -9.25
C LYS A 184 -11.95 -3.10 -7.92
N ALA A 185 -12.46 -2.04 -7.33
CA ALA A 185 -12.28 -1.73 -5.93
C ALA A 185 -13.48 -2.30 -5.18
N GLU A 186 -13.23 -3.23 -4.26
CA GLU A 186 -14.23 -3.64 -3.28
C GLU A 186 -13.91 -2.89 -1.98
N PHE A 187 -14.88 -2.10 -1.54
CA PHE A 187 -14.85 -1.43 -0.26
C PHE A 187 -15.76 -2.19 0.68
N SER A 188 -15.21 -2.68 1.78
CA SER A 188 -15.99 -3.35 2.82
C SER A 188 -15.68 -2.72 4.16
N SER A 189 -16.75 -2.37 4.88
CA SER A 189 -16.66 -2.25 6.33
C SER A 189 -16.28 -3.60 6.91
N VAL A 190 -15.35 -3.59 7.84
CA VAL A 190 -14.98 -4.76 8.63
C VAL A 190 -15.42 -4.49 10.07
N ASP A 191 -16.28 -5.35 10.60
CA ASP A 191 -16.71 -5.22 12.00
C ASP A 191 -15.62 -5.76 12.92
N LEU A 192 -14.78 -4.88 13.43
CA LEU A 192 -13.67 -5.25 14.31
C LEU A 192 -14.10 -5.68 15.71
N ASP A 193 -15.40 -5.60 16.04
CA ASP A 193 -15.96 -6.18 17.26
C ASP A 193 -16.10 -7.71 17.15
N GLU A 194 -16.11 -8.26 15.94
CA GLU A 194 -16.07 -9.71 15.71
C GLU A 194 -14.65 -10.29 15.82
N ASP A 195 -14.54 -11.43 16.51
CA ASP A 195 -13.26 -12.12 16.73
C ASP A 195 -12.57 -12.50 15.41
N CYS A 196 -13.34 -12.91 14.42
CA CYS A 196 -12.81 -13.34 13.14
C CYS A 196 -12.11 -12.18 12.40
N HIS A 197 -12.71 -10.99 12.41
CA HIS A 197 -12.17 -9.80 11.75
C HIS A 197 -10.92 -9.26 12.45
N ARG A 198 -10.82 -9.44 13.78
CA ARG A 198 -9.57 -9.15 14.52
C ARG A 198 -8.43 -10.10 14.16
N ALA A 199 -8.73 -11.33 13.73
CA ALA A 199 -7.73 -12.30 13.32
C ALA A 199 -7.23 -12.09 11.88
N GLU A 200 -7.90 -11.27 11.08
CA GLU A 200 -7.52 -10.94 9.71
C GLU A 200 -6.28 -10.05 9.64
N ALA A 201 -5.52 -10.16 8.55
CA ALA A 201 -4.39 -9.28 8.28
C ALA A 201 -4.34 -8.77 6.85
N ARG A 202 -3.97 -7.50 6.69
CA ARG A 202 -3.92 -6.75 5.42
C ARG A 202 -2.64 -5.91 5.36
N TYR A 203 -2.27 -5.44 4.16
CA TYR A 203 -1.09 -4.61 3.99
C TYR A 203 -1.31 -3.21 4.57
N VAL A 204 -0.22 -2.62 5.05
CA VAL A 204 -0.18 -1.21 5.48
C VAL A 204 0.58 -0.40 4.45
N ARG A 205 -0.04 0.67 3.97
CA ARG A 205 0.56 1.66 3.08
C ARG A 205 0.31 3.05 3.62
N CYS A 206 1.33 3.64 4.23
CA CYS A 206 1.15 4.91 4.92
C CYS A 206 1.12 6.08 3.94
N ILE A 207 0.39 7.11 4.36
CA ILE A 207 0.36 8.43 3.73
C ILE A 207 1.03 9.43 4.69
N LYS A 208 1.69 10.46 4.14
CA LYS A 208 2.32 11.53 4.92
C LYS A 208 1.22 12.31 5.64
N ASP A 209 1.43 12.56 6.93
CA ASP A 209 0.54 13.38 7.74
C ASP A 209 0.78 14.86 7.38
N GLU A 210 -0.29 15.58 7.05
CA GLU A 210 -0.26 16.99 6.62
C GLU A 210 -0.26 17.96 7.80
#